data_AF-A0A965CHN1-F1
#
_entry.id   AF-A0A965CHN1-F1
#
_cell.length_a   1.000
_cell.length_b   1.000
_cell.length_c   1.000
_cell.angle_alpha   90.00
_cell.angle_beta   90.00
_cell.angle_gamma   90.00
#
_symmetry.space_group_name_H-M   'P 1'
#
loop_
_entity.id
_entity.type
_entity.pdbx_description
1 polymer ?
#
loop_
_entity_poly.entity_id
_entity_poly.type
_entity_poly.pdbx_seq_one_letter_code
_entity_poly.pdbx_strand_id
1 'polypeptide(L)'
;MTRQNSASSSASMQWRFDIVDERDTIAFARMIAPALQRGDLLTLSGDLGSGKTAFARALIRALTHDDQLDVPSPTFTLIQTYETKNFPLIHCDLYRLRDPDELIELGFDDLSYESLTLVEWASHAPEVEGRAMLDIHLSLKPDISPECRVIVVTAKGMISDRIKSVMDVVALLAPTGWLIAEREMIAGDASGRFFERLRQGDKTAILMHAPKPFAGPILRDGKTYRALARLSDTLSSFVTMARALRNEQVSAPEIYAVDVENGLALVEDFGIEGIVKDQEPLSDRYHEAVAVLARLHSRDLAQRIQSGINEYYFLPAYDLEPLLTEVELFLEWYHPAFSKSSLSDDARAQFFTIWKDLIDPCLRDPQTWTLRDFCL
;
A
#
# COMPACT_ATOMS: atom_id res chain seq x y z
N MET A 1 -35.32 -22.64 -11.22
CA MET A 1 -34.85 -22.33 -9.86
C MET A 1 -34.10 -21.01 -9.92
N THR A 2 -34.82 -19.96 -9.58
CA THR A 2 -34.44 -18.56 -9.67
C THR A 2 -33.48 -18.24 -8.51
N ARG A 3 -32.22 -17.90 -8.80
CA ARG A 3 -31.33 -17.28 -7.80
C ARG A 3 -31.64 -15.78 -7.81
N GLN A 4 -32.42 -15.34 -6.83
CA GLN A 4 -32.47 -13.94 -6.44
C GLN A 4 -31.09 -13.57 -5.89
N ASN A 5 -30.37 -12.70 -6.60
CA ASN A 5 -29.26 -11.95 -6.02
C ASN A 5 -29.85 -10.88 -5.09
N SER A 6 -30.05 -11.23 -3.82
CA SER A 6 -30.16 -10.25 -2.74
C SER A 6 -28.76 -10.03 -2.16
N ALA A 7 -28.06 -9.02 -2.63
CA ALA A 7 -26.88 -8.48 -1.96
C ALA A 7 -27.16 -7.04 -1.55
N SER A 8 -27.95 -6.90 -0.50
CA SER A 8 -28.00 -5.69 0.31
C SER A 8 -26.68 -5.57 1.08
N SER A 9 -25.86 -4.60 0.71
CA SER A 9 -24.72 -4.13 1.51
C SER A 9 -24.73 -2.60 1.47
N SER A 10 -25.58 -2.00 2.30
CA SER A 10 -25.76 -0.55 2.46
C SER A 10 -24.78 0.06 3.46
N ALA A 11 -23.56 -0.49 3.59
CA ALA A 11 -22.54 0.08 4.49
C ALA A 11 -21.83 1.22 3.78
N SER A 12 -22.10 2.46 4.19
CA SER A 12 -21.27 3.61 3.83
C SER A 12 -20.09 3.71 4.79
N MET A 13 -18.89 3.91 4.25
CA MET A 13 -17.71 4.25 5.04
C MET A 13 -17.50 5.76 5.00
N GLN A 14 -17.05 6.34 6.11
CA GLN A 14 -16.81 7.77 6.20
C GLN A 14 -15.48 8.06 6.90
N TRP A 15 -14.71 8.99 6.34
CA TRP A 15 -13.44 9.47 6.88
C TRP A 15 -13.45 10.99 6.96
N ARG A 16 -12.68 11.54 7.89
CA ARG A 16 -12.59 12.98 8.12
C ARG A 16 -11.12 13.39 8.27
N PHE A 17 -10.73 14.41 7.50
CA PHE A 17 -9.37 14.96 7.51
C PHE A 17 -9.41 16.47 7.65
N ASP A 18 -8.45 17.01 8.40
CA ASP A 18 -8.13 18.43 8.38
C ASP A 18 -7.06 18.66 7.31
N ILE A 19 -7.35 19.56 6.37
CA ILE A 19 -6.49 19.95 5.25
C ILE A 19 -6.06 21.38 5.52
N VAL A 20 -4.76 21.63 5.66
CA VAL A 20 -4.27 22.90 6.23
C VAL A 20 -4.28 24.02 5.19
N ASP A 21 -3.96 23.69 3.94
CA ASP A 21 -3.85 24.65 2.84
C ASP A 21 -4.23 24.06 1.46
N GLU A 22 -4.04 24.85 0.40
CA GLU A 22 -4.33 24.44 -0.98
C GLU A 22 -3.40 23.32 -1.48
N ARG A 23 -2.16 23.25 -0.99
CA ARG A 23 -1.20 22.19 -1.39
C ARG A 23 -1.65 20.83 -0.87
N ASP A 24 -2.14 20.80 0.36
CA ASP A 24 -2.72 19.58 0.95
C ASP A 24 -4.00 19.17 0.20
N THR A 25 -4.80 20.14 -0.27
CA THR A 25 -5.98 19.85 -1.12
C THR A 25 -5.57 19.18 -2.43
N ILE A 26 -4.52 19.69 -3.08
CA ILE A 26 -3.99 19.13 -4.32
C ILE A 26 -3.44 17.73 -4.08
N ALA A 27 -2.67 17.53 -3.02
CA ALA A 27 -2.13 16.23 -2.66
C ALA A 27 -3.24 15.20 -2.36
N PHE A 28 -4.28 15.62 -1.63
CA PHE A 28 -5.43 14.77 -1.34
C PHE A 28 -6.16 14.33 -2.62
N ALA A 29 -6.42 15.26 -3.54
CA ALA A 29 -7.02 14.94 -4.84
C ALA A 29 -6.14 13.98 -5.66
N ARG A 30 -4.83 14.19 -5.68
CA ARG A 30 -3.86 13.31 -6.35
C ARG A 30 -3.82 11.91 -5.75
N MET A 31 -4.01 11.75 -4.44
CA MET A 31 -4.08 10.44 -3.80
C MET A 31 -5.37 9.68 -4.13
N ILE A 32 -6.49 10.38 -4.30
CA ILE A 32 -7.77 9.75 -4.67
C ILE A 32 -7.80 9.35 -6.14
N ALA A 33 -7.18 10.15 -7.03
CA ALA A 33 -7.24 9.95 -8.48
C ALA A 33 -7.02 8.49 -8.95
N PRO A 34 -5.97 7.75 -8.52
CA PRO A 34 -5.71 6.40 -9.00
C PRO A 34 -6.75 5.36 -8.54
N ALA A 35 -7.51 5.68 -7.49
CA ALA A 35 -8.57 4.82 -7.00
C ALA A 35 -9.88 4.97 -7.78
N LEU A 36 -10.00 5.96 -8.67
CA LEU A 36 -11.20 6.19 -9.48
C LEU A 36 -11.15 5.40 -10.79
N GLN A 37 -12.31 4.95 -11.25
CA GLN A 37 -12.50 4.14 -12.45
C GLN A 37 -13.69 4.65 -13.27
N ARG A 38 -13.78 4.16 -14.50
CA ARG A 38 -14.95 4.34 -15.36
C ARG A 38 -16.22 3.86 -14.64
N GLY A 39 -17.28 4.66 -14.70
CA GLY A 39 -18.58 4.39 -14.09
C GLY A 39 -18.69 4.85 -12.63
N ASP A 40 -17.60 5.31 -12.00
CA ASP A 40 -17.69 5.92 -10.68
C ASP A 40 -18.39 7.29 -10.78
N LEU A 41 -19.27 7.59 -9.82
CA LEU A 41 -19.91 8.89 -9.65
C LEU A 41 -19.45 9.52 -8.34
N LEU A 42 -18.69 10.61 -8.46
CA LEU A 42 -18.13 11.40 -7.37
C LEU A 42 -18.87 12.75 -7.27
N THR A 43 -19.34 13.09 -6.07
CA THR A 43 -19.93 14.40 -5.78
C THR A 43 -19.01 15.25 -4.91
N LEU A 44 -18.99 16.55 -5.19
CA LEU A 44 -18.36 17.56 -4.34
C LEU A 44 -19.45 18.43 -3.71
N SER A 45 -19.51 18.41 -2.38
CA SER A 45 -20.49 19.16 -1.60
C SER A 45 -19.82 20.15 -0.63
N GLY A 46 -20.56 21.17 -0.20
CA GLY A 46 -20.06 22.19 0.71
C GLY A 46 -20.41 23.62 0.31
N ASP A 47 -20.13 24.57 1.18
CA ASP A 47 -20.52 25.97 1.02
C ASP A 47 -19.80 26.68 -0.15
N LEU A 48 -20.30 27.85 -0.53
CA LEU A 48 -19.62 28.72 -1.50
C LEU A 48 -18.23 29.10 -0.95
N GLY A 49 -17.20 28.95 -1.77
CA GLY A 49 -15.81 29.20 -1.36
C GLY A 49 -15.16 28.08 -0.53
N SER A 50 -15.83 26.94 -0.34
CA SER A 50 -15.26 25.80 0.40
C SER A 50 -14.06 25.13 -0.30
N GLY A 51 -13.87 25.39 -1.61
CA GLY A 51 -12.77 24.84 -2.40
C GLY A 51 -13.15 23.71 -3.36
N LYS A 52 -14.44 23.43 -3.58
CA LYS A 52 -14.91 22.39 -4.53
C LYS A 52 -14.24 22.47 -5.90
N THR A 53 -14.27 23.61 -6.56
CA THR A 53 -13.65 23.78 -7.88
C THR A 53 -12.13 23.63 -7.85
N ALA A 54 -11.47 24.02 -6.74
CA ALA A 54 -10.03 23.82 -6.58
C ALA A 54 -9.69 22.32 -6.46
N PHE A 55 -10.49 21.59 -5.69
CA PHE A 55 -10.42 20.13 -5.58
C PHE A 55 -10.68 19.45 -6.94
N ALA A 56 -11.76 19.84 -7.63
CA ALA A 56 -12.12 19.31 -8.94
C ALA A 56 -10.98 19.48 -9.95
N ARG A 57 -10.40 20.68 -10.01
CA ARG A 57 -9.24 20.98 -10.85
C ARG A 57 -8.05 20.11 -10.52
N ALA A 58 -7.69 19.99 -9.23
CA ALA A 58 -6.57 19.16 -8.82
C ALA A 58 -6.78 17.69 -9.18
N LEU A 59 -8.00 17.17 -9.00
CA LEU A 59 -8.36 15.80 -9.33
C LEU A 59 -8.29 15.55 -10.85
N ILE A 60 -8.86 16.44 -11.65
CA ILE A 60 -8.86 16.34 -13.12
C ILE A 60 -7.43 16.36 -13.64
N ARG A 61 -6.60 17.30 -13.19
CA ARG A 61 -5.17 17.37 -13.56
C ARG A 61 -4.41 16.10 -13.19
N ALA A 62 -4.69 15.53 -12.03
CA ALA A 62 -4.08 14.27 -11.60
C ALA A 62 -4.46 13.09 -12.50
N LEU A 63 -5.73 13.01 -12.92
CA LEU A 63 -6.26 11.96 -13.79
C LEU A 63 -5.82 12.11 -15.25
N THR A 64 -5.65 13.34 -15.74
CA THR A 64 -5.15 13.62 -17.09
C THR A 64 -3.62 13.60 -17.17
N HIS A 65 -2.93 13.54 -16.01
CA HIS A 65 -1.48 13.71 -15.90
C HIS A 65 -0.97 15.02 -16.52
N ASP A 66 -1.76 16.09 -16.41
CA ASP A 66 -1.43 17.42 -16.93
C ASP A 66 -1.69 18.48 -15.86
N ASP A 67 -0.62 18.86 -15.14
CA ASP A 67 -0.68 19.88 -14.08
C ASP A 67 -0.99 21.30 -14.59
N GLN A 68 -0.81 21.56 -15.89
CA GLN A 68 -1.03 22.86 -16.51
C GLN A 68 -2.40 22.97 -17.20
N LEU A 69 -3.14 21.86 -17.30
CA LEU A 69 -4.47 21.83 -17.92
C LEU A 69 -5.38 22.89 -17.31
N ASP A 70 -5.99 23.69 -18.17
CA ASP A 70 -7.03 24.64 -17.74
C ASP A 70 -8.32 23.87 -17.47
N VAL A 71 -8.81 24.01 -16.23
CA VAL A 71 -10.02 23.35 -15.73
C VAL A 71 -10.90 24.43 -15.10
N PRO A 72 -11.66 25.17 -15.92
CA PRO A 72 -12.61 26.15 -15.44
C PRO A 72 -13.82 25.45 -14.80
N SER A 73 -14.58 26.18 -13.96
CA SER A 73 -15.86 25.68 -13.45
C SER A 73 -16.89 25.67 -14.60
N PRO A 74 -17.53 24.54 -14.92
CA PRO A 74 -18.52 24.48 -15.99
C PRO A 74 -19.87 25.08 -15.57
N THR A 75 -19.90 26.11 -14.71
CA THR A 75 -21.14 26.72 -14.16
C THR A 75 -22.09 27.27 -15.25
N PHE A 76 -21.57 27.60 -16.44
CA PHE A 76 -22.38 28.07 -17.57
C PHE A 76 -22.65 26.99 -18.62
N THR A 77 -21.70 26.09 -18.86
CA THR A 77 -21.87 24.99 -19.82
C THR A 77 -22.57 23.78 -19.20
N LEU A 78 -22.73 23.78 -17.87
CA LEU A 78 -23.17 22.70 -16.98
C LEU A 78 -22.29 21.46 -17.00
N ILE A 79 -21.78 21.06 -18.16
CA ILE A 79 -20.96 19.88 -18.40
C ILE A 79 -19.70 20.27 -19.16
N GLN A 80 -18.58 19.65 -18.80
CA GLN A 80 -17.34 19.68 -19.56
C GLN A 80 -16.67 18.31 -19.53
N THR A 81 -16.14 17.89 -20.68
CA THR A 81 -15.50 16.58 -20.85
C THR A 81 -13.99 16.73 -20.96
N TYR A 82 -13.27 15.79 -20.36
CA TYR A 82 -11.82 15.70 -20.40
C TYR A 82 -11.40 14.27 -20.76
N GLU A 83 -10.34 14.15 -21.56
CA GLU A 83 -9.77 12.85 -21.92
C GLU A 83 -8.71 12.46 -20.89
N THR A 84 -8.93 11.36 -20.16
CA THR A 84 -7.88 10.74 -19.34
C THR A 84 -7.22 9.60 -20.11
N LYS A 85 -6.16 9.01 -19.54
CA LYS A 85 -5.45 7.89 -20.16
C LYS A 85 -6.33 6.65 -20.41
N ASN A 86 -7.31 6.39 -19.52
CA ASN A 86 -8.05 5.12 -19.49
C ASN A 86 -9.56 5.27 -19.78
N PHE A 87 -10.13 6.44 -19.55
CA PHE A 87 -11.56 6.70 -19.70
C PHE A 87 -11.86 8.20 -19.84
N PRO A 88 -12.99 8.59 -20.46
CA PRO A 88 -13.45 9.97 -20.40
C PRO A 88 -13.79 10.37 -18.97
N LEU A 89 -13.56 11.63 -18.64
CA LEU A 89 -14.01 12.26 -17.41
C LEU A 89 -15.02 13.35 -17.73
N ILE A 90 -16.11 13.38 -16.96
CA ILE A 90 -17.14 14.40 -17.07
C ILE A 90 -17.14 15.22 -15.78
N HIS A 91 -16.99 16.53 -15.94
CA HIS A 91 -17.11 17.49 -14.86
C HIS A 91 -18.41 18.27 -15.02
N CYS A 92 -19.28 18.16 -14.04
CA CYS A 92 -20.54 18.87 -13.99
C CYS A 92 -20.54 19.88 -12.84
N ASP A 93 -21.14 21.04 -13.06
CA ASP A 93 -21.42 22.03 -12.03
C ASP A 93 -22.90 22.42 -12.11
N LEU A 94 -23.69 21.86 -11.18
CA LEU A 94 -25.15 21.98 -11.19
C LEU A 94 -25.65 23.20 -10.42
N TYR A 95 -24.78 24.13 -10.03
CA TYR A 95 -25.17 25.32 -9.27
C TYR A 95 -26.25 26.17 -9.95
N ARG A 96 -26.35 26.10 -11.29
CA ARG A 96 -27.33 26.85 -12.09
C ARG A 96 -28.40 26.00 -12.74
N LEU A 97 -28.45 24.70 -12.44
CA LEU A 97 -29.50 23.81 -12.92
C LEU A 97 -30.84 24.30 -12.35
N ARG A 98 -31.82 24.58 -13.21
CA ARG A 98 -33.15 25.04 -12.78
C ARG A 98 -34.13 23.89 -12.74
N ASP A 99 -34.02 22.99 -13.70
CA ASP A 99 -34.85 21.79 -13.82
C ASP A 99 -33.96 20.55 -14.01
N PRO A 100 -34.12 19.49 -13.19
CA PRO A 100 -33.44 18.21 -13.40
C PRO A 100 -33.61 17.63 -14.80
N ASP A 101 -34.70 17.91 -15.50
CA ASP A 101 -34.94 17.42 -16.87
C ASP A 101 -33.91 17.97 -17.88
N GLU A 102 -33.25 19.11 -17.60
CA GLU A 102 -32.14 19.62 -18.42
C GLU A 102 -30.98 18.62 -18.52
N LEU A 103 -30.75 17.78 -17.49
CA LEU A 103 -29.71 16.74 -17.54
C LEU A 103 -30.06 15.62 -18.52
N ILE A 104 -31.35 15.33 -18.71
CA ILE A 104 -31.83 14.35 -19.67
C ILE A 104 -31.57 14.87 -21.08
N GLU A 105 -31.87 16.14 -21.35
CA GLU A 105 -31.60 16.78 -22.64
C GLU A 105 -30.10 16.80 -22.99
N LEU A 106 -29.24 16.94 -21.98
CA LEU A 106 -27.79 16.88 -22.12
C LEU A 106 -27.23 15.46 -22.28
N GLY A 107 -28.08 14.43 -22.23
CA GLY A 107 -27.65 13.04 -22.34
C GLY A 107 -26.78 12.57 -21.17
N PHE A 108 -26.97 13.15 -19.97
CA PHE A 108 -26.11 12.91 -18.80
C PHE A 108 -25.99 11.43 -18.45
N ASP A 109 -27.08 10.67 -18.51
CA ASP A 109 -27.05 9.26 -18.12
C ASP A 109 -26.15 8.44 -19.05
N ASP A 110 -26.34 8.55 -20.37
CA ASP A 110 -25.51 7.85 -21.36
C ASP A 110 -24.03 8.19 -21.21
N LEU A 111 -23.75 9.48 -21.04
CA LEU A 111 -22.42 10.01 -20.82
C LEU A 111 -21.79 9.49 -19.51
N SER A 112 -22.55 9.41 -18.42
CA SER A 112 -22.07 8.99 -17.11
C SER A 112 -21.69 7.51 -17.06
N TYR A 113 -22.39 6.64 -17.80
CA TYR A 113 -22.11 5.19 -17.81
C TYR A 113 -20.75 4.86 -18.44
N GLU A 114 -20.29 5.66 -19.40
CA GLU A 114 -19.03 5.42 -20.13
C GLU A 114 -17.84 6.18 -19.55
N SER A 115 -18.05 7.00 -18.52
CA SER A 115 -17.06 7.95 -17.99
C SER A 115 -16.91 7.88 -16.47
N LEU A 116 -15.87 8.52 -15.94
CA LEU A 116 -15.86 8.95 -14.55
C LEU A 116 -16.64 10.26 -14.45
N THR A 117 -17.63 10.34 -13.57
CA THR A 117 -18.45 11.54 -13.41
C THR A 117 -18.10 12.27 -12.11
N LEU A 118 -17.73 13.54 -12.21
CA LEU A 118 -17.47 14.47 -11.11
C LEU A 118 -18.53 15.56 -11.09
N VAL A 119 -19.33 15.65 -10.03
CA VAL A 119 -20.46 16.59 -9.95
C VAL A 119 -20.30 17.53 -8.76
N GLU A 120 -20.12 18.82 -9.04
CA GLU A 120 -20.29 19.88 -8.05
C GLU A 120 -21.78 20.21 -7.88
N TRP A 121 -22.20 20.50 -6.64
CA TRP A 121 -23.57 20.92 -6.30
C TRP A 121 -24.66 19.89 -6.66
N ALA A 122 -24.36 18.60 -6.51
CA ALA A 122 -25.29 17.50 -6.79
C ALA A 122 -26.65 17.60 -6.08
N SER A 123 -26.76 18.38 -4.99
CA SER A 123 -28.02 18.67 -4.28
C SER A 123 -29.11 19.32 -5.15
N HIS A 124 -28.75 19.92 -6.30
CA HIS A 124 -29.72 20.44 -7.27
C HIS A 124 -30.32 19.34 -8.16
N ALA A 125 -29.76 18.12 -8.14
CA ALA A 125 -30.26 16.96 -8.84
C ALA A 125 -30.27 15.74 -7.88
N PRO A 126 -31.31 15.59 -7.04
CA PRO A 126 -31.36 14.57 -5.99
C PRO A 126 -31.17 13.13 -6.50
N GLU A 127 -31.56 12.84 -7.75
CA GLU A 127 -31.35 11.53 -8.37
C GLU A 127 -29.86 11.25 -8.68
N VAL A 128 -29.08 12.28 -9.01
CA VAL A 128 -27.63 12.18 -9.22
C VAL A 128 -26.94 12.01 -7.87
N GLU A 129 -27.31 12.82 -6.88
CA GLU A 129 -26.78 12.71 -5.50
C GLU A 129 -27.08 11.34 -4.87
N GLY A 130 -28.27 10.79 -5.10
CA GLY A 130 -28.66 9.46 -4.63
C GLY A 130 -27.85 8.32 -5.26
N ARG A 131 -27.32 8.51 -6.48
CA ARG A 131 -26.46 7.55 -7.19
C ARG A 131 -24.98 7.67 -6.82
N ALA A 132 -24.58 8.72 -6.10
CA ALA A 132 -23.19 8.97 -5.75
C ALA A 132 -22.57 7.80 -4.97
N MET A 133 -21.49 7.27 -5.52
CA MET A 133 -20.70 6.23 -4.88
C MET A 133 -19.64 6.84 -3.97
N LEU A 134 -19.20 8.06 -4.26
CA LEU A 134 -18.25 8.82 -3.46
C LEU A 134 -18.76 10.24 -3.30
N ASP A 135 -18.83 10.73 -2.06
CA ASP A 135 -19.09 12.14 -1.75
C ASP A 135 -17.89 12.71 -1.00
N ILE A 136 -17.43 13.87 -1.44
CA ILE A 136 -16.38 14.65 -0.78
C ILE A 136 -17.00 15.97 -0.36
N HIS A 137 -17.26 16.09 0.94
CA HIS A 137 -17.80 17.29 1.54
C HIS A 137 -16.66 18.17 2.05
N LEU A 138 -16.60 19.43 1.58
CA LEU A 138 -15.61 20.42 2.00
C LEU A 138 -16.27 21.52 2.82
N SER A 139 -15.73 21.80 4.00
CA SER A 139 -16.17 22.90 4.87
C SER A 139 -14.99 23.70 5.40
N LEU A 140 -15.17 25.01 5.61
CA LEU A 140 -14.14 25.87 6.21
C LEU A 140 -13.92 25.49 7.68
N LYS A 141 -12.67 25.50 8.15
CA LYS A 141 -12.33 25.29 9.57
C LYS A 141 -11.51 26.44 10.13
N PRO A 142 -12.13 27.63 10.30
CA PRO A 142 -11.42 28.85 10.69
C PRO A 142 -10.75 28.75 12.07
N ASP A 143 -11.19 27.83 12.93
CA ASP A 143 -10.60 27.60 14.26
C ASP A 143 -9.16 27.07 14.22
N ILE A 144 -8.73 26.44 13.11
CA ILE A 144 -7.34 26.03 12.90
C ILE A 144 -6.59 27.11 12.10
N SER A 145 -7.12 27.49 10.94
CA SER A 145 -6.63 28.60 10.14
C SER A 145 -7.70 29.06 9.14
N PRO A 146 -7.62 30.29 8.59
CA PRO A 146 -8.55 30.76 7.56
C PRO A 146 -8.53 29.90 6.27
N GLU A 147 -7.40 29.26 5.99
CA GLU A 147 -7.19 28.41 4.80
C GLU A 147 -7.53 26.94 5.07
N CYS A 148 -7.66 26.55 6.34
CA CYS A 148 -7.95 25.19 6.70
C CYS A 148 -9.35 24.76 6.26
N ARG A 149 -9.45 23.54 5.76
CA ARG A 149 -10.68 22.86 5.38
C ARG A 149 -10.81 21.57 6.14
N VAL A 150 -12.05 21.19 6.44
CA VAL A 150 -12.38 19.80 6.76
C VAL A 150 -12.87 19.16 5.48
N ILE A 151 -12.25 18.04 5.12
CA ILE A 151 -12.76 17.13 4.11
C ILE A 151 -13.41 15.94 4.82
N VAL A 152 -14.67 15.67 4.49
CA VAL A 152 -15.36 14.43 4.86
C VAL A 152 -15.56 13.62 3.59
N VAL A 153 -14.97 12.43 3.54
CA VAL A 153 -15.10 11.50 2.43
C VAL A 153 -16.10 10.43 2.82
N THR A 154 -17.14 10.24 2.02
CA THR A 154 -18.14 9.18 2.22
C THR A 154 -18.17 8.28 1.01
N ALA A 155 -17.84 6.99 1.17
CA ALA A 155 -17.84 6.02 0.09
C ALA A 155 -18.94 4.94 0.29
N LYS A 156 -19.57 4.53 -0.81
CA LYS A 156 -20.68 3.57 -0.85
C LYS A 156 -20.47 2.56 -1.98
N GLY A 157 -20.82 1.30 -1.71
CA GLY A 157 -20.76 0.24 -2.73
C GLY A 157 -19.34 -0.18 -3.07
N MET A 158 -19.10 -0.52 -4.35
CA MET A 158 -17.85 -1.17 -4.78
C MET A 158 -16.61 -0.26 -4.72
N ILE A 159 -16.78 1.07 -4.66
CA ILE A 159 -15.65 2.01 -4.55
C ILE A 159 -15.09 2.08 -3.13
N SER A 160 -15.85 1.65 -2.12
CA SER A 160 -15.48 1.80 -0.70
C SER A 160 -14.13 1.18 -0.36
N ASP A 161 -13.81 -0.01 -0.87
CA ASP A 161 -12.54 -0.69 -0.56
C ASP A 161 -11.34 0.01 -1.23
N ARG A 162 -11.53 0.51 -2.46
CA ARG A 162 -10.52 1.32 -3.18
C ARG A 162 -10.24 2.60 -2.42
N ILE A 163 -11.29 3.30 -1.98
CA ILE A 163 -11.15 4.56 -1.23
C ILE A 163 -10.59 4.31 0.17
N LYS A 164 -11.03 3.26 0.86
CA LYS A 164 -10.44 2.87 2.15
C LYS A 164 -8.93 2.72 2.02
N SER A 165 -8.46 2.00 1.00
CA SER A 165 -7.02 1.79 0.78
C SER A 165 -6.26 3.12 0.61
N VAL A 166 -6.86 4.11 -0.07
CA VAL A 166 -6.29 5.46 -0.16
C VAL A 166 -6.30 6.17 1.20
N MET A 167 -7.43 6.10 1.93
CA MET A 167 -7.60 6.77 3.21
C MET A 167 -6.66 6.21 4.29
N ASP A 168 -6.36 4.91 4.27
CA ASP A 168 -5.38 4.28 5.15
C ASP A 168 -3.97 4.88 4.89
N VAL A 169 -3.60 5.10 3.62
CA VAL A 169 -2.34 5.77 3.26
C VAL A 169 -2.35 7.24 3.67
N VAL A 170 -3.45 7.97 3.45
CA VAL A 170 -3.60 9.36 3.90
C VAL A 170 -3.39 9.45 5.41
N ALA A 171 -4.05 8.58 6.18
CA ALA A 171 -3.94 8.56 7.64
C ALA A 171 -2.51 8.28 8.11
N LEU A 172 -1.77 7.42 7.41
CA LEU A 172 -0.36 7.14 7.70
C LEU A 172 0.55 8.34 7.40
N LEU A 173 0.35 9.02 6.27
CA LEU A 173 1.26 10.06 5.77
C LEU A 173 0.96 11.47 6.31
N ALA A 174 -0.30 11.77 6.66
CA ALA A 174 -0.70 13.08 7.16
C ALA A 174 0.15 13.59 8.35
N PRO A 175 0.47 12.77 9.38
CA PRO A 175 1.27 13.24 10.51
C PRO A 175 2.79 13.31 10.22
N THR A 176 3.26 12.81 9.07
CA THR A 176 4.71 12.62 8.81
C THR A 176 5.31 13.73 7.95
N GLY A 177 4.48 14.61 7.38
CA GLY A 177 4.89 15.64 6.43
C GLY A 177 5.13 15.13 5.01
N TRP A 178 4.97 13.82 4.76
CA TRP A 178 5.16 13.18 3.46
C TRP A 178 3.89 13.11 2.60
N LEU A 179 2.77 13.64 3.10
CA LEU A 179 1.47 13.61 2.41
C LEU A 179 1.53 14.21 1.00
N ILE A 180 2.31 15.28 0.84
CA ILE A 180 2.44 16.04 -0.41
C ILE A 180 3.58 15.56 -1.31
N ALA A 181 4.27 14.48 -0.94
CA ALA A 181 5.39 13.96 -1.70
C ALA A 181 4.93 13.38 -3.05
N GLU A 182 5.77 13.54 -4.07
CA GLU A 182 5.58 12.82 -5.33
C GLU A 182 5.80 11.32 -5.08
N ARG A 183 4.94 10.48 -5.64
CA ARG A 183 4.94 9.03 -5.43
C ARG A 183 5.18 8.30 -6.73
N GLU A 184 6.15 7.39 -6.69
CA GLU A 184 6.53 6.57 -7.84
C GLU A 184 6.57 5.10 -7.41
N MET A 185 5.79 4.23 -8.07
CA MET A 185 5.90 2.78 -7.86
C MET A 185 7.30 2.31 -8.27
N ILE A 186 7.96 1.56 -7.40
CA ILE A 186 9.28 0.99 -7.69
C ILE A 186 9.22 -0.54 -7.74
N ALA A 187 10.27 -1.16 -8.28
CA ALA A 187 10.38 -2.61 -8.33
C ALA A 187 10.31 -3.21 -6.92
N GLY A 188 9.52 -4.28 -6.80
CA GLY A 188 9.40 -5.04 -5.57
C GLY A 188 10.63 -5.90 -5.28
N ASP A 189 10.60 -6.51 -4.10
CA ASP A 189 11.47 -7.62 -3.74
C ASP A 189 10.80 -8.96 -4.12
N ALA A 190 11.43 -10.08 -3.77
CA ALA A 190 10.83 -11.41 -3.97
C ALA A 190 9.68 -11.72 -2.97
N SER A 191 9.08 -10.70 -2.36
CA SER A 191 7.98 -10.83 -1.41
C SER A 191 6.64 -10.41 -2.03
N GLY A 192 5.55 -10.55 -1.26
CA GLY A 192 4.23 -10.04 -1.65
C GLY A 192 4.06 -8.54 -1.39
N ARG A 193 5.13 -7.83 -1.01
CA ARG A 193 5.13 -6.39 -0.73
C ARG A 193 5.31 -5.62 -2.02
N PHE A 194 4.77 -4.41 -2.03
CA PHE A 194 5.04 -3.44 -3.08
C PHE A 194 5.42 -2.11 -2.45
N PHE A 195 6.17 -1.32 -3.20
CA PHE A 195 6.83 -0.14 -2.67
C PHE A 195 6.60 1.05 -3.59
N GLU A 196 6.45 2.20 -2.96
CA GLU A 196 6.44 3.50 -3.62
C GLU A 196 7.58 4.34 -3.05
N ARG A 197 8.38 4.93 -3.93
CA ARG A 197 9.33 5.96 -3.55
C ARG A 197 8.60 7.30 -3.46
N LEU A 198 8.71 7.94 -2.31
CA LEU A 198 8.23 9.28 -2.05
C LEU A 198 9.38 10.26 -2.23
N ARG A 199 9.16 11.35 -2.96
CA ARG A 199 10.15 12.41 -3.17
C ARG A 199 9.57 13.76 -2.77
N GLN A 200 10.33 14.51 -1.96
CA GLN A 200 9.97 15.87 -1.56
C GLN A 200 11.24 16.73 -1.48
N GLY A 201 11.50 17.49 -2.54
CA GLY A 201 12.80 18.14 -2.73
C GLY A 201 13.91 17.09 -2.83
N ASP A 202 14.97 17.26 -2.03
CA ASP A 202 16.12 16.34 -2.00
C ASP A 202 15.92 15.12 -1.07
N LYS A 203 14.77 15.04 -0.37
CA LYS A 203 14.49 13.94 0.56
C LYS A 203 13.72 12.83 -0.14
N THR A 204 14.06 11.59 0.21
CA THR A 204 13.32 10.41 -0.21
C THR A 204 12.92 9.51 0.96
N ALA A 205 11.83 8.77 0.79
CA ALA A 205 11.33 7.75 1.70
C ALA A 205 10.65 6.64 0.89
N ILE A 206 10.45 5.46 1.50
CA ILE A 206 9.71 4.36 0.90
C ILE A 206 8.40 4.16 1.65
N LEU A 207 7.28 4.25 0.93
CA LEU A 207 6.00 3.73 1.39
C LEU A 207 5.91 2.26 1.00
N MET A 208 5.97 1.40 2.02
CA MET A 208 5.82 -0.04 1.90
C MET A 208 4.36 -0.42 2.12
N HIS A 209 3.83 -1.19 1.17
CA HIS A 209 2.58 -1.92 1.32
C HIS A 209 2.89 -3.39 1.54
N ALA A 210 2.55 -3.87 2.73
CA ALA A 210 2.76 -5.23 3.21
C ALA A 210 1.42 -5.90 3.51
N PRO A 211 0.65 -6.28 2.47
CA PRO A 211 -0.61 -6.99 2.66
C PRO A 211 -0.37 -8.30 3.42
N LYS A 212 -1.41 -8.78 4.11
CA LYS A 212 -1.35 -10.08 4.79
C LYS A 212 -0.98 -11.15 3.77
N PRO A 213 0.12 -11.90 3.99
CA PRO A 213 0.58 -12.86 3.02
C PRO A 213 -0.43 -14.00 2.86
N PHE A 214 -0.58 -14.46 1.62
CA PHE A 214 -1.35 -15.67 1.36
C PHE A 214 -0.66 -16.86 2.03
N ALA A 215 -1.41 -17.62 2.83
CA ALA A 215 -0.86 -18.72 3.61
C ALA A 215 -0.22 -19.82 2.73
N GLY A 216 -0.72 -19.99 1.51
CA GLY A 216 -0.29 -21.04 0.59
C GLY A 216 -1.06 -22.35 0.78
N PRO A 217 -0.78 -23.37 -0.05
CA PRO A 217 -1.34 -24.69 0.13
C PRO A 217 -0.82 -25.34 1.42
N ILE A 218 -1.62 -26.26 1.97
CA ILE A 218 -1.17 -27.16 3.03
C ILE A 218 -0.19 -28.15 2.41
N LEU A 219 0.99 -28.25 3.01
CA LEU A 219 2.03 -29.22 2.65
C LEU A 219 1.96 -30.40 3.64
N ARG A 220 3.04 -30.66 4.37
CA ARG A 220 3.12 -31.74 5.36
C ARG A 220 2.62 -31.32 6.74
N ASP A 221 2.21 -32.31 7.53
CA ASP A 221 1.77 -32.14 8.93
C ASP A 221 0.66 -31.11 9.13
N GLY A 222 -0.17 -30.88 8.10
CA GLY A 222 -1.22 -29.87 8.12
C GLY A 222 -0.71 -28.42 8.08
N LYS A 223 0.60 -28.20 7.89
CA LYS A 223 1.23 -26.88 7.88
C LYS A 223 1.45 -26.39 6.44
N THR A 224 1.40 -25.08 6.26
CA THR A 224 1.82 -24.44 5.00
C THR A 224 3.35 -24.29 4.97
N TYR A 225 3.92 -23.98 3.80
CA TYR A 225 5.35 -23.67 3.69
C TYR A 225 5.77 -22.55 4.66
N ARG A 226 4.97 -21.48 4.75
CA ARG A 226 5.27 -20.33 5.62
C ARG A 226 5.36 -20.74 7.09
N ALA A 227 4.46 -21.61 7.54
CA ALA A 227 4.47 -22.15 8.90
C ALA A 227 5.68 -23.07 9.15
N LEU A 228 6.03 -23.93 8.18
CA LEU A 228 7.18 -24.84 8.27
C LEU A 228 8.52 -24.08 8.29
N ALA A 229 8.68 -23.12 7.38
CA ALA A 229 9.85 -22.27 7.25
C ALA A 229 9.91 -21.12 8.28
N ARG A 230 8.89 -21.03 9.16
CA ARG A 230 8.73 -19.99 10.20
C ARG A 230 8.86 -18.57 9.64
N LEU A 231 8.33 -18.37 8.44
CA LEU A 231 8.28 -17.07 7.81
C LEU A 231 7.40 -16.12 8.62
N SER A 232 7.82 -14.87 8.70
CA SER A 232 6.99 -13.89 9.39
C SER A 232 5.82 -13.45 8.53
N ASP A 233 4.65 -13.41 9.15
CA ASP A 233 3.37 -13.09 8.51
C ASP A 233 2.86 -11.68 8.82
N THR A 234 3.59 -10.89 9.61
CA THR A 234 3.12 -9.58 10.09
C THR A 234 4.13 -8.47 9.84
N LEU A 235 3.62 -7.27 9.52
CA LEU A 235 4.43 -6.05 9.44
C LEU A 235 5.07 -5.70 10.81
N SER A 236 4.42 -6.06 11.91
CA SER A 236 4.96 -5.82 13.27
C SER A 236 6.31 -6.49 13.50
N SER A 237 6.53 -7.69 12.95
CA SER A 237 7.82 -8.38 13.06
C SER A 237 8.94 -7.62 12.34
N PHE A 238 8.66 -7.09 11.14
CA PHE A 238 9.61 -6.33 10.33
C PHE A 238 10.01 -5.06 11.07
N VAL A 239 9.03 -4.31 11.57
CA VAL A 239 9.28 -3.09 12.36
C VAL A 239 10.07 -3.39 13.63
N THR A 240 9.73 -4.49 14.32
CA THR A 240 10.44 -4.90 15.53
C THR A 240 11.89 -5.24 15.23
N MET A 241 12.15 -6.01 14.17
CA MET A 241 13.51 -6.38 13.76
C MET A 241 14.33 -5.19 13.27
N ALA A 242 13.74 -4.29 12.48
CA ALA A 242 14.43 -3.08 12.03
C ALA A 242 14.89 -2.22 13.23
N ARG A 243 14.02 -2.00 14.22
CA ARG A 243 14.36 -1.28 15.44
C ARG A 243 15.41 -2.01 16.28
N ALA A 244 15.29 -3.33 16.41
CA ALA A 244 16.23 -4.15 17.18
C ALA A 244 17.65 -4.14 16.57
N LEU A 245 17.74 -4.25 15.25
CA LEU A 245 19.02 -4.14 14.53
C LEU A 245 19.66 -2.77 14.70
N ARG A 246 18.88 -1.68 14.61
CA ARG A 246 19.39 -0.32 14.89
C ARG A 246 19.87 -0.16 16.32
N ASN A 247 19.21 -0.78 17.31
CA ASN A 247 19.69 -0.78 18.70
C ASN A 247 21.02 -1.52 18.85
N GLU A 248 21.27 -2.54 18.04
CA GLU A 248 22.57 -3.21 17.91
C GLU A 248 23.56 -2.44 17.01
N GLN A 249 23.22 -1.21 16.61
CA GLN A 249 23.99 -0.34 15.71
C GLN A 249 24.33 -1.00 14.38
N VAL A 250 23.42 -1.83 13.89
CA VAL A 250 23.43 -2.37 12.53
C VAL A 250 22.55 -1.48 11.67
N SER A 251 22.98 -1.19 10.45
CA SER A 251 22.18 -0.45 9.49
C SER A 251 20.90 -1.24 9.18
N ALA A 252 19.76 -0.62 9.45
CA ALA A 252 18.42 -1.13 9.15
C ALA A 252 17.48 0.08 9.01
N PRO A 253 16.40 -0.02 8.22
CA PRO A 253 15.65 1.16 7.83
C PRO A 253 15.02 1.84 9.05
N GLU A 254 15.14 3.16 9.13
CA GLU A 254 14.32 3.92 10.06
C GLU A 254 12.84 3.79 9.71
N ILE A 255 11.99 3.66 10.75
CA ILE A 255 10.55 3.52 10.59
C ILE A 255 9.90 4.85 10.96
N TYR A 256 9.60 5.67 9.95
CA TYR A 256 8.98 6.99 10.14
C TYR A 256 7.53 6.89 10.60
N ALA A 257 6.77 5.95 10.05
CA ALA A 257 5.41 5.63 10.50
C ALA A 257 5.03 4.19 10.17
N VAL A 258 4.08 3.62 10.90
CA VAL A 258 3.55 2.28 10.65
C VAL A 258 2.07 2.19 11.01
N ASP A 259 1.32 1.51 10.15
CA ASP A 259 -0.01 1.00 10.38
C ASP A 259 0.02 -0.53 10.17
N VAL A 260 0.08 -1.27 11.28
CA VAL A 260 0.17 -2.74 11.25
C VAL A 260 -1.15 -3.37 10.80
N GLU A 261 -2.28 -2.73 11.09
CA GLU A 261 -3.61 -3.26 10.79
C GLU A 261 -3.86 -3.27 9.28
N ASN A 262 -3.54 -2.16 8.62
CA ASN A 262 -3.69 -2.02 7.18
C ASN A 262 -2.43 -2.43 6.39
N GLY A 263 -1.35 -2.80 7.08
CA GLY A 263 -0.13 -3.30 6.45
C GLY A 263 0.65 -2.22 5.71
N LEU A 264 0.74 -1.01 6.27
CA LEU A 264 1.45 0.11 5.66
C LEU A 264 2.62 0.55 6.54
N ALA A 265 3.75 0.86 5.94
CA ALA A 265 4.88 1.48 6.65
C ALA A 265 5.54 2.54 5.79
N LEU A 266 5.90 3.66 6.41
CA LEU A 266 6.77 4.66 5.81
C LEU A 266 8.17 4.49 6.41
N VAL A 267 9.14 4.20 5.56
CA VAL A 267 10.50 3.84 5.98
C VAL A 267 11.57 4.63 5.24
N GLU A 268 12.77 4.64 5.79
CA GLU A 268 13.97 5.21 5.17
C GLU A 268 14.25 4.60 3.79
N ASP A 269 14.66 5.45 2.85
CA ASP A 269 15.10 5.03 1.51
C ASP A 269 16.62 4.94 1.48
N PHE A 270 17.16 3.73 1.35
CA PHE A 270 18.60 3.49 1.22
C PHE A 270 19.15 3.83 -0.18
N GLY A 271 18.30 4.27 -1.10
CA GLY A 271 18.68 4.66 -2.44
C GLY A 271 18.54 3.51 -3.45
N ILE A 272 19.40 3.53 -4.47
CA ILE A 272 19.31 2.60 -5.62
C ILE A 272 20.57 1.76 -5.82
N GLU A 273 21.61 2.00 -5.02
CA GLU A 273 22.85 1.28 -5.19
C GLU A 273 22.73 -0.12 -4.58
N GLY A 274 22.88 -1.17 -5.39
CA GLY A 274 22.84 -2.56 -4.92
C GLY A 274 24.24 -3.15 -4.65
N ILE A 275 24.26 -4.45 -4.33
CA ILE A 275 25.49 -5.21 -4.06
C ILE A 275 26.23 -5.73 -5.29
N VAL A 276 25.64 -5.59 -6.47
CA VAL A 276 26.19 -6.06 -7.75
C VAL A 276 26.25 -4.90 -8.72
N LYS A 277 27.36 -4.78 -9.45
CA LYS A 277 27.55 -3.82 -10.54
C LYS A 277 28.09 -4.57 -11.76
N ASP A 278 27.48 -4.36 -12.93
CA ASP A 278 27.88 -5.04 -14.18
C ASP A 278 27.92 -6.58 -14.07
N GLN A 279 27.00 -7.15 -13.28
CA GLN A 279 26.94 -8.58 -12.92
C GLN A 279 28.10 -9.09 -12.05
N GLU A 280 28.96 -8.19 -11.55
CA GLU A 280 30.03 -8.52 -10.62
C GLU A 280 29.69 -8.07 -9.18
N PRO A 281 29.98 -8.92 -8.17
CA PRO A 281 29.83 -8.55 -6.77
C PRO A 281 30.73 -7.36 -6.37
N LEU A 282 30.16 -6.40 -5.65
CA LEU A 282 30.93 -5.32 -5.04
C LEU A 282 31.60 -5.81 -3.74
N SER A 283 32.86 -6.23 -3.83
CA SER A 283 33.60 -6.87 -2.73
C SER A 283 33.49 -6.15 -1.39
N ASP A 284 33.62 -4.81 -1.38
CA ASP A 284 33.57 -4.02 -0.14
C ASP A 284 32.21 -4.16 0.57
N ARG A 285 31.12 -4.21 -0.19
CA ARG A 285 29.77 -4.42 0.38
C ARG A 285 29.68 -5.82 0.98
N TYR A 286 30.07 -6.85 0.24
CA TYR A 286 30.06 -8.22 0.78
C TYR A 286 30.93 -8.38 2.04
N HIS A 287 32.06 -7.67 2.12
CA HIS A 287 32.88 -7.65 3.33
C HIS A 287 32.12 -7.06 4.53
N GLU A 288 31.45 -5.92 4.35
CA GLU A 288 30.61 -5.31 5.39
C GLU A 288 29.43 -6.22 5.78
N ALA A 289 28.82 -6.93 4.83
CA ALA A 289 27.80 -7.95 5.13
C ALA A 289 28.32 -9.02 6.09
N VAL A 290 29.48 -9.59 5.76
CA VAL A 290 30.12 -10.63 6.60
C VAL A 290 30.51 -10.05 7.96
N ALA A 291 30.99 -8.81 8.01
CA ALA A 291 31.33 -8.13 9.27
C ALA A 291 30.10 -7.94 10.16
N VAL A 292 28.95 -7.57 9.60
CA VAL A 292 27.66 -7.47 10.33
C VAL A 292 27.26 -8.83 10.88
N LEU A 293 27.32 -9.90 10.09
CA LEU A 293 26.98 -11.25 10.55
C LEU A 293 27.92 -11.70 11.67
N ALA A 294 29.23 -11.52 11.51
CA ALA A 294 30.21 -11.83 12.55
C ALA A 294 29.96 -11.04 13.83
N ARG A 295 29.59 -9.76 13.71
CA ARG A 295 29.20 -8.92 14.84
C ARG A 295 27.99 -9.50 15.56
N LEU A 296 26.91 -9.85 14.86
CA LEU A 296 25.71 -10.44 15.47
C LEU A 296 26.02 -11.76 16.18
N HIS A 297 26.88 -12.61 15.60
CA HIS A 297 27.35 -13.85 16.23
C HIS A 297 28.22 -13.63 17.48
N SER A 298 28.88 -12.48 17.60
CA SER A 298 29.68 -12.14 18.79
C SER A 298 28.85 -11.60 19.96
N ARG A 299 27.54 -11.46 19.79
CA ARG A 299 26.62 -10.84 20.74
C ARG A 299 25.68 -11.88 21.34
N ASP A 300 25.33 -11.69 22.61
CA ASP A 300 24.24 -12.43 23.24
C ASP A 300 22.92 -11.70 22.94
N LEU A 301 22.28 -12.09 21.84
CA LEU A 301 21.07 -11.43 21.34
C LEU A 301 19.82 -12.11 21.88
N ALA A 302 18.95 -11.31 22.51
CA ALA A 302 17.72 -11.83 23.10
C ALA A 302 16.75 -12.36 22.03
N GLN A 303 16.16 -13.52 22.30
CA GLN A 303 15.05 -14.06 21.51
C GLN A 303 13.75 -13.25 21.71
N ARG A 304 13.59 -12.65 22.90
CA ARG A 304 12.46 -11.81 23.26
C ARG A 304 12.84 -10.35 23.03
N ILE A 305 12.26 -9.74 22.00
CA ILE A 305 12.54 -8.37 21.58
C ILE A 305 11.39 -7.46 21.98
N GLN A 306 11.70 -6.29 22.53
CA GLN A 306 10.69 -5.28 22.83
C GLN A 306 10.13 -4.68 21.53
N SER A 307 8.83 -4.82 21.30
CA SER A 307 8.13 -4.29 20.11
C SER A 307 7.31 -3.03 20.40
N GLY A 308 7.02 -2.75 21.68
CA GLY A 308 6.25 -1.59 22.13
C GLY A 308 6.41 -1.30 23.64
N ILE A 309 5.59 -0.38 24.17
CA ILE A 309 5.72 0.10 25.56
C ILE A 309 5.54 -1.03 26.59
N ASN A 310 4.80 -2.10 26.26
CA ASN A 310 4.70 -3.33 27.05
C ASN A 310 4.52 -4.59 26.17
N GLU A 311 4.91 -4.51 24.91
CA GLU A 311 4.74 -5.59 23.95
C GLU A 311 6.09 -6.20 23.60
N TYR A 312 6.08 -7.52 23.39
CA TYR A 312 7.25 -8.27 23.04
C TYR A 312 6.96 -9.16 21.84
N TYR A 313 7.90 -9.17 20.91
CA TYR A 313 7.96 -10.14 19.84
C TYR A 313 8.92 -11.26 20.26
N PHE A 314 8.45 -12.50 20.18
CA PHE A 314 9.29 -13.67 20.38
C PHE A 314 9.76 -14.16 19.02
N LEU A 315 11.06 -14.06 18.77
CA LEU A 315 11.65 -14.58 17.54
C LEU A 315 11.51 -16.10 17.51
N PRO A 316 10.87 -16.66 16.47
CA PRO A 316 10.85 -18.10 16.28
C PRO A 316 12.28 -18.63 16.19
N ALA A 317 12.57 -19.73 16.88
CA ALA A 317 13.87 -20.39 16.74
C ALA A 317 14.05 -20.84 15.29
N TYR A 318 15.26 -20.77 14.75
CA TYR A 318 15.57 -21.32 13.44
C TYR A 318 16.19 -22.71 13.60
N ASP A 319 15.38 -23.63 14.15
CA ASP A 319 15.82 -24.99 14.51
C ASP A 319 15.75 -25.97 13.32
N LEU A 320 15.82 -27.27 13.61
CA LEU A 320 15.91 -28.32 12.59
C LEU A 320 14.75 -28.30 11.59
N GLU A 321 13.52 -27.99 12.00
CA GLU A 321 12.34 -28.03 11.13
C GLU A 321 12.43 -27.01 9.99
N PRO A 322 12.56 -25.68 10.24
CA PRO A 322 12.68 -24.70 9.18
C PRO A 322 13.95 -24.91 8.34
N LEU A 323 15.08 -25.32 8.93
CA LEU A 323 16.31 -25.62 8.18
C LEU A 323 16.11 -26.77 7.18
N LEU A 324 15.49 -27.87 7.59
CA LEU A 324 15.21 -28.99 6.68
C LEU A 324 14.16 -28.61 5.63
N THR A 325 13.19 -27.75 5.97
CA THR A 325 12.23 -27.21 4.99
C THR A 325 12.92 -26.37 3.91
N GLU A 326 13.92 -25.56 4.24
CA GLU A 326 14.69 -24.84 3.22
C GLU A 326 15.49 -25.77 2.31
N VAL A 327 16.14 -26.77 2.90
CA VAL A 327 16.92 -27.75 2.16
C VAL A 327 16.03 -28.58 1.23
N GLU A 328 14.78 -28.85 1.61
CA GLU A 328 13.80 -29.56 0.78
C GLU A 328 13.48 -28.83 -0.54
N LEU A 329 13.55 -27.50 -0.58
CA LEU A 329 13.31 -26.72 -1.80
C LEU A 329 14.26 -27.14 -2.93
N PHE A 330 15.46 -27.62 -2.61
CA PHE A 330 16.37 -28.19 -3.60
C PHE A 330 15.75 -29.40 -4.31
N LEU A 331 15.08 -30.30 -3.57
CA LEU A 331 14.44 -31.48 -4.14
C LEU A 331 13.17 -31.14 -4.92
N GLU A 332 12.44 -30.12 -4.48
CA GLU A 332 11.15 -29.72 -5.08
C GLU A 332 11.33 -28.85 -6.33
N TRP A 333 12.29 -27.93 -6.33
CA TRP A 333 12.43 -26.92 -7.38
C TRP A 333 13.69 -27.13 -8.21
N TYR A 334 14.85 -27.26 -7.54
CA TYR A 334 16.12 -27.30 -8.25
C TYR A 334 16.32 -28.63 -8.97
N HIS A 335 16.19 -29.77 -8.28
CA HIS A 335 16.40 -31.07 -8.89
C HIS A 335 15.52 -31.29 -10.13
N PRO A 336 14.18 -31.10 -10.09
CA PRO A 336 13.34 -31.32 -11.26
C PRO A 336 13.66 -30.36 -12.41
N ALA A 337 14.05 -29.11 -12.12
CA ALA A 337 14.43 -28.13 -13.14
C ALA A 337 15.67 -28.58 -13.94
N PHE A 338 16.65 -29.22 -13.28
CA PHE A 338 17.89 -29.64 -13.93
C PHE A 338 17.87 -31.09 -14.44
N SER A 339 17.31 -32.03 -13.67
CA SER A 339 17.30 -33.46 -14.00
C SER A 339 16.12 -33.86 -14.89
N LYS A 340 15.07 -33.03 -14.94
CA LYS A 340 13.76 -33.36 -15.54
C LYS A 340 13.14 -34.65 -14.97
N SER A 341 13.52 -35.01 -13.74
CA SER A 341 13.01 -36.19 -13.03
C SER A 341 12.70 -35.87 -11.57
N SER A 342 11.93 -36.75 -10.93
CA SER A 342 11.73 -36.74 -9.48
C SER A 342 12.58 -37.83 -8.85
N LEU A 343 13.05 -37.57 -7.62
CA LEU A 343 13.73 -38.60 -6.82
C LEU A 343 12.73 -39.63 -6.29
N SER A 344 13.19 -40.87 -6.11
CA SER A 344 12.43 -41.89 -5.38
C SER A 344 12.28 -41.53 -3.91
N ASP A 345 11.25 -42.09 -3.26
CA ASP A 345 11.01 -41.88 -1.83
C ASP A 345 12.22 -42.29 -0.96
N ASP A 346 12.90 -43.39 -1.33
CA ASP A 346 14.13 -43.84 -0.66
C ASP A 346 15.26 -42.81 -0.77
N ALA A 347 15.48 -42.24 -1.96
CA ALA A 347 16.51 -41.23 -2.17
C ALA A 347 16.19 -39.93 -1.42
N ARG A 348 14.90 -39.53 -1.36
CA ARG A 348 14.44 -38.40 -0.55
C ARG A 348 14.69 -38.64 0.95
N ALA A 349 14.36 -39.82 1.46
CA ALA A 349 14.58 -40.17 2.86
C ALA A 349 16.06 -40.18 3.23
N GLN A 350 16.92 -40.71 2.36
CA GLN A 350 18.38 -40.66 2.54
C GLN A 350 18.89 -39.22 2.56
N PHE A 351 18.43 -38.36 1.65
CA PHE A 351 18.80 -36.95 1.60
C PHE A 351 18.46 -36.22 2.91
N PHE A 352 17.25 -36.41 3.46
CA PHE A 352 16.88 -35.81 4.74
C PHE A 352 17.70 -36.34 5.91
N THR A 353 18.06 -37.63 5.89
CA THR A 353 18.89 -38.23 6.93
C THR A 353 20.27 -37.60 6.94
N ILE A 354 20.91 -37.47 5.77
CA ILE A 354 22.22 -36.82 5.61
C ILE A 354 22.17 -35.39 6.13
N TRP A 355 21.18 -34.60 5.72
CA TRP A 355 21.09 -33.20 6.15
C TRP A 355 20.78 -33.04 7.63
N LYS A 356 19.94 -33.91 8.19
CA LYS A 356 19.69 -33.93 9.63
C LYS A 356 20.98 -34.17 10.42
N ASP A 357 21.76 -35.18 10.01
CA ASP A 357 23.02 -35.53 10.67
C ASP A 357 24.07 -34.41 10.56
N LEU A 358 24.03 -33.62 9.49
CA LEU A 358 24.90 -32.45 9.30
C LEU A 358 24.46 -31.22 10.11
N ILE A 359 23.15 -31.01 10.27
CA ILE A 359 22.59 -29.83 10.94
C ILE A 359 22.60 -30.00 12.48
N ASP A 360 22.33 -31.20 12.99
CA ASP A 360 22.17 -31.44 14.44
C ASP A 360 23.35 -30.95 15.30
N PRO A 361 24.63 -31.10 14.90
CA PRO A 361 25.74 -30.55 15.66
C PRO A 361 25.73 -29.02 15.71
N CYS A 362 25.41 -28.34 14.61
CA CYS A 362 25.40 -26.89 14.50
C CYS A 362 24.32 -26.23 15.38
N LEU A 363 23.22 -26.94 15.64
CA LEU A 363 22.15 -26.45 16.52
C LEU A 363 22.56 -26.39 18.00
N ARG A 364 23.71 -26.97 18.37
CA ARG A 364 24.24 -26.94 19.73
C ARG A 364 25.15 -25.72 19.98
N ASP A 365 25.57 -25.05 18.92
CA ASP A 365 26.36 -23.82 19.01
C ASP A 365 25.50 -22.66 19.52
N PRO A 366 26.13 -21.59 20.07
CA PRO A 366 25.42 -20.37 20.46
C PRO A 366 24.55 -19.84 19.32
N GLN A 367 23.26 -19.67 19.60
CA GLN A 367 22.29 -19.19 18.64
C GLN A 367 22.33 -17.65 18.56
N THR A 368 22.05 -17.11 17.39
CA THR A 368 21.93 -15.66 17.16
C THR A 368 20.73 -15.36 16.25
N TRP A 369 20.50 -14.09 15.93
CA TRP A 369 19.45 -13.72 14.99
C TRP A 369 19.82 -14.13 13.57
N THR A 370 18.94 -14.90 12.93
CA THR A 370 19.07 -15.26 11.51
C THR A 370 18.42 -14.20 10.63
N LEU A 371 19.21 -13.54 9.78
CA LEU A 371 18.72 -12.64 8.75
C LEU A 371 18.56 -13.41 7.44
N ARG A 372 17.32 -13.79 7.14
CA ARG A 372 16.97 -14.46 5.88
C ARG A 372 16.89 -13.43 4.76
N ASP A 373 17.37 -13.79 3.57
CA ASP A 373 17.44 -12.91 2.40
C ASP A 373 18.18 -11.60 2.69
N PHE A 374 19.28 -11.70 3.45
CA PHE A 374 20.16 -10.58 3.78
C PHE A 374 20.84 -10.06 2.50
N CYS A 375 20.23 -9.06 1.89
CA CYS A 375 20.80 -8.25 0.84
C CYS A 375 21.17 -6.88 1.44
N LEU A 376 22.39 -6.41 1.20
CA LEU A 376 22.81 -5.05 1.61
C LEU A 376 22.25 -3.96 0.72
#